data_AF-A0A662QJ26-F1
#
_entry.id   AF-A0A662QJ26-F1
#
_cell.length_a   1.000
_cell.length_b   1.000
_cell.length_c   1.000
_cell.angle_alpha   90.00
_cell.angle_beta   90.00
_cell.angle_gamma   90.00
#
_symmetry.space_group_name_H-M   'P 1'
#
loop_
_entity.id
_entity.type
_entity.pdbx_description
1 polymer ?
#
loop_
_entity_poly.entity_id
_entity_poly.type
_entity_poly.pdbx_seq_one_letter_code
_entity_poly.pdbx_strand_id
1 'polypeptide(L)'
;LGIFQPEGIVYLVSKCNDLGLCGIQCGNVLGFAGELYQRGILTREDMGFELRWGDVKSFARLMELIARREGIGEILAEGSYRAALKIKELKGVDVAKYAVCEKGEAIGAHGIRSGLDYPPVIAYACSVQGGDHTSVAGLPPERVPSELMSGFQDSAVICGFNLKEKYYELGWKMLRAVTGWNITMTEWNEVLGPRMLTIQRVMLLLGGPDLFWDPRIHDDNPSRFYEPLPSGPRAGRAVKREEVMAEKRRYYASLGWDEYGIPKPSTLKKLGLEKLEPAIKRIKERLRVS
;
A
#
# COMPACT_ATOMS: atom_id res chain seq x y z
N LEU A 1 -10.66 15.03 -2.81
CA LEU A 1 -11.44 15.70 -3.88
C LEU A 1 -12.06 17.04 -3.46
N GLY A 2 -12.03 17.41 -2.17
CA GLY A 2 -12.61 18.70 -1.71
C GLY A 2 -14.14 18.73 -1.75
N ILE A 3 -14.78 17.56 -1.72
CA ILE A 3 -16.24 17.41 -1.74
C ILE A 3 -16.67 17.06 -0.31
N PHE A 4 -17.48 17.93 0.28
CA PHE A 4 -17.93 17.81 1.67
C PHE A 4 -19.44 17.56 1.79
N GLN A 5 -20.18 17.67 0.69
CA GLN A 5 -21.62 17.40 0.67
C GLN A 5 -21.85 15.89 0.50
N PRO A 6 -22.58 15.22 1.42
CA PRO A 6 -22.81 13.78 1.37
C PRO A 6 -23.39 13.28 0.05
N GLU A 7 -24.32 14.02 -0.56
CA GLU A 7 -24.97 13.66 -1.83
C GLU A 7 -23.94 13.55 -2.96
N GLY A 8 -22.98 14.49 -3.00
CA GLY A 8 -21.90 14.48 -3.97
C GLY A 8 -20.96 13.29 -3.77
N ILE A 9 -20.70 12.91 -2.51
CA ILE A 9 -19.88 11.75 -2.17
C ILE A 9 -20.60 10.46 -2.59
N VAL A 10 -21.87 10.31 -2.21
CA VAL A 10 -22.68 9.13 -2.55
C VAL A 10 -22.80 8.96 -4.06
N TYR A 11 -23.01 10.05 -4.80
CA TYR A 11 -23.04 10.03 -6.26
C TYR A 11 -21.73 9.51 -6.86
N LEU A 12 -20.58 10.04 -6.42
CA LEU A 12 -19.28 9.57 -6.91
C LEU A 12 -18.99 8.12 -6.53
N VAL A 13 -19.35 7.70 -5.32
CA VAL A 13 -19.20 6.30 -4.89
C VAL A 13 -20.07 5.37 -5.75
N SER A 14 -21.33 5.72 -6.00
CA SER A 14 -22.20 4.96 -6.90
C SER A 14 -21.60 4.85 -8.29
N LYS A 15 -21.12 5.98 -8.85
CA LYS A 15 -20.49 6.00 -10.16
C LYS A 15 -19.22 5.14 -10.21
N CYS A 16 -18.41 5.17 -9.14
CA CYS A 16 -17.21 4.33 -9.01
C CYS A 16 -17.56 2.85 -9.10
N ASN A 17 -18.62 2.44 -8.38
CA ASN A 17 -19.11 1.07 -8.39
C ASN A 17 -19.68 0.68 -9.77
N ASP A 18 -20.49 1.54 -10.39
CA ASP A 18 -21.09 1.30 -11.70
C ASP A 18 -20.03 1.12 -12.80
N LEU A 19 -18.91 1.84 -12.68
CA LEU A 19 -17.76 1.73 -13.58
C LEU A 19 -16.81 0.57 -13.23
N GLY A 20 -17.04 -0.14 -12.12
CA GLY A 20 -16.17 -1.23 -11.66
C GLY A 20 -14.79 -0.75 -11.19
N LEU A 21 -14.68 0.47 -10.68
CA LEU A 21 -13.42 1.07 -10.21
C LEU A 21 -13.25 0.88 -8.70
N CYS A 22 -12.01 0.68 -8.25
CA CYS A 22 -11.67 0.66 -6.83
C CYS A 22 -11.85 2.06 -6.20
N GLY A 23 -12.63 2.16 -5.13
CA GLY A 23 -12.94 3.45 -4.48
C GLY A 23 -11.71 4.20 -3.93
N ILE A 24 -10.71 3.48 -3.42
CA ILE A 24 -9.47 4.08 -2.90
C ILE A 24 -8.57 4.54 -4.04
N GLN A 25 -8.25 3.63 -4.97
CA GLN A 25 -7.39 3.90 -6.11
C GLN A 25 -7.96 5.01 -7.00
N CYS A 26 -9.26 4.93 -7.31
CA CYS A 26 -9.95 5.95 -8.09
C CYS A 26 -9.91 7.29 -7.37
N GLY A 27 -10.29 7.35 -6.09
CA GLY A 27 -10.23 8.58 -5.30
C GLY A 27 -8.82 9.20 -5.25
N ASN A 28 -7.79 8.35 -5.13
CA ASN A 28 -6.40 8.76 -5.10
C ASN A 28 -5.94 9.37 -6.44
N VAL A 29 -6.17 8.69 -7.56
CA VAL A 29 -5.74 9.17 -8.89
C VAL A 29 -6.50 10.43 -9.31
N LEU A 30 -7.79 10.55 -8.95
CA LEU A 30 -8.56 11.78 -9.13
C LEU A 30 -7.96 12.94 -8.32
N GLY A 31 -7.55 12.67 -7.07
CA GLY A 31 -6.86 13.64 -6.23
C GLY A 31 -5.51 14.07 -6.80
N PHE A 32 -4.72 13.11 -7.29
CA PHE A 32 -3.46 13.35 -7.99
C PHE A 32 -3.66 14.25 -9.21
N ALA A 33 -4.61 13.92 -10.10
CA ALA A 33 -4.94 14.74 -11.27
C ALA A 33 -5.42 16.15 -10.87
N GLY A 34 -6.26 16.27 -9.84
CA GLY A 34 -6.71 17.55 -9.30
C GLY A 34 -5.57 18.44 -8.80
N GLU A 35 -4.59 17.85 -8.10
CA GLU A 35 -3.42 18.60 -7.62
C GLU A 35 -2.51 19.03 -8.77
N LEU A 36 -2.27 18.16 -9.76
CA LEU A 36 -1.48 18.52 -10.94
C LEU A 36 -2.16 19.62 -11.76
N TYR A 37 -3.48 19.58 -11.90
CA TYR A 37 -4.25 20.62 -12.57
C TYR A 37 -4.21 21.95 -11.81
N GLN A 38 -4.40 21.94 -10.50
CA GLN A 38 -4.26 23.14 -9.65
C GLN A 38 -2.87 23.80 -9.82
N ARG A 39 -1.83 22.99 -10.05
CA ARG A 39 -0.45 23.45 -10.22
C ARG A 39 -0.11 23.85 -11.66
N GLY A 40 -1.06 23.72 -12.60
CA GLY A 40 -0.85 24.03 -14.02
C GLY A 40 0.06 23.03 -14.76
N ILE A 41 0.32 21.86 -14.17
CA ILE A 41 1.13 20.80 -14.79
C ILE A 41 0.29 20.02 -15.80
N LEU A 42 -0.95 19.70 -15.41
CA LEU A 42 -2.00 19.32 -16.35
C LEU A 42 -2.83 20.56 -16.68
N THR A 43 -3.10 20.79 -17.95
CA THR A 43 -3.85 21.97 -18.42
C THR A 43 -5.24 21.59 -18.90
N ARG A 44 -6.06 22.60 -19.23
CA ARG A 44 -7.39 22.37 -19.81
C ARG A 44 -7.31 21.62 -21.14
N GLU A 45 -6.25 21.86 -21.91
CA GLU A 45 -5.97 21.17 -23.18
C GLU A 45 -5.65 19.69 -22.95
N ASP A 46 -4.85 19.36 -21.93
CA ASP A 46 -4.56 17.96 -21.57
C ASP A 46 -5.83 17.22 -21.12
N MET A 47 -6.65 17.90 -20.31
CA MET A 47 -7.84 17.31 -19.70
C MET A 47 -9.04 17.24 -20.67
N GLY A 48 -9.15 18.20 -21.59
CA GLY A 48 -10.33 18.40 -22.45
C GLY A 48 -11.54 19.03 -21.72
N PHE A 49 -11.38 19.43 -20.46
CA PHE A 49 -12.38 20.10 -19.63
C PHE A 49 -11.71 20.76 -18.42
N GLU A 50 -12.46 21.55 -17.65
CA GLU A 50 -11.96 22.14 -16.42
C GLU A 50 -12.16 21.19 -15.24
N LEU A 51 -11.07 20.86 -14.54
CA LEU A 51 -11.10 20.06 -13.32
C LEU A 51 -10.99 20.99 -12.10
N ARG A 52 -12.03 21.05 -11.27
CA ARG A 52 -12.06 21.95 -10.11
C ARG A 52 -12.28 21.16 -8.82
N TRP A 53 -11.50 21.49 -7.78
CA TRP A 53 -11.74 20.92 -6.45
C TRP A 53 -13.17 21.22 -5.98
N GLY A 54 -13.83 20.22 -5.39
CA GLY A 54 -15.23 20.32 -4.97
C GLY A 54 -16.26 20.19 -6.08
N ASP A 55 -15.88 20.19 -7.36
CA ASP A 55 -16.82 19.97 -8.47
C ASP A 55 -17.03 18.49 -8.73
N VAL A 56 -18.11 17.97 -8.17
CA VAL A 56 -18.61 16.59 -8.31
C VAL A 56 -18.71 16.17 -9.79
N LYS A 57 -19.22 17.03 -10.67
CA LYS A 57 -19.44 16.65 -12.09
C LYS A 57 -18.12 16.53 -12.84
N SER A 58 -17.17 17.43 -12.56
CA SER A 58 -15.84 17.37 -13.19
C SER A 58 -15.09 16.08 -12.81
N PHE A 59 -15.14 15.67 -11.54
CA PHE A 59 -14.53 14.42 -11.10
C PHE A 59 -15.26 13.18 -11.65
N ALA A 60 -16.59 13.20 -11.71
CA ALA A 60 -17.35 12.10 -12.31
C ALA A 60 -17.03 11.91 -13.80
N ARG A 61 -16.86 13.00 -14.55
CA ARG A 61 -16.40 12.96 -15.94
C ARG A 61 -15.00 12.35 -16.05
N LEU A 62 -14.08 12.71 -15.16
CA LEU A 62 -12.74 12.14 -15.15
C LEU A 62 -12.77 10.62 -14.91
N MET A 63 -13.66 10.14 -14.04
CA MET A 63 -13.85 8.70 -13.79
C MET A 63 -14.31 7.96 -15.05
N GLU A 64 -15.23 8.53 -15.83
CA GLU A 64 -15.68 7.94 -17.09
C GLU A 64 -14.54 7.86 -18.11
N LEU A 65 -13.74 8.92 -18.24
CA LEU A 65 -12.57 8.92 -19.13
C LEU A 65 -11.55 7.86 -18.71
N ILE A 66 -11.30 7.70 -17.41
CA ILE A 66 -10.41 6.66 -16.88
C ILE A 66 -10.96 5.26 -17.22
N ALA A 67 -12.23 5.00 -16.91
CA ALA A 67 -12.84 3.69 -17.17
C ALA A 67 -12.85 3.32 -18.66
N ARG A 68 -12.98 4.32 -19.54
CA ARG A 68 -13.00 4.14 -21.00
C ARG A 68 -11.63 4.28 -21.66
N ARG A 69 -10.60 4.64 -20.90
CA ARG A 69 -9.25 4.94 -21.42
C ARG A 69 -9.25 6.00 -22.53
N GLU A 70 -10.03 7.06 -22.34
CA GLU A 70 -10.19 8.14 -23.32
C GLU A 70 -9.38 9.39 -22.91
N GLY A 71 -8.58 9.92 -23.84
CA GLY A 71 -7.76 11.12 -23.62
C GLY A 71 -6.80 10.95 -22.43
N ILE A 72 -6.83 11.87 -21.46
CA ILE A 72 -6.03 11.77 -20.23
C ILE A 72 -6.35 10.51 -19.40
N GLY A 73 -7.55 9.93 -19.59
CA GLY A 73 -7.97 8.71 -18.94
C GLY A 73 -7.08 7.51 -19.24
N GLU A 74 -6.48 7.42 -20.44
CA GLU A 74 -5.53 6.35 -20.79
C GLU A 74 -4.29 6.36 -19.88
N ILE A 75 -3.79 7.54 -19.55
CA ILE A 75 -2.62 7.70 -18.67
C ILE A 75 -3.01 7.43 -17.21
N LEU A 76 -4.15 7.97 -16.77
CA LEU A 76 -4.60 7.88 -15.38
C LEU A 76 -5.16 6.49 -15.03
N ALA A 77 -5.61 5.70 -16.01
CA ALA A 77 -6.06 4.32 -15.81
C ALA A 77 -4.96 3.37 -15.30
N GLU A 78 -3.68 3.75 -15.48
CA GLU A 78 -2.53 3.00 -14.97
C GLU A 78 -2.23 3.27 -13.48
N GLY A 79 -3.04 4.10 -12.80
CA GLY A 79 -2.86 4.49 -11.40
C GLY A 79 -1.82 5.59 -11.20
N SER A 80 -1.80 6.21 -10.02
CA SER A 80 -1.02 7.42 -9.73
C SER A 80 0.48 7.25 -9.97
N TYR A 81 1.06 6.08 -9.68
CA TYR A 81 2.50 5.83 -9.85
C TYR A 81 2.92 5.83 -11.33
N ARG A 82 2.29 4.99 -12.16
CA ARG A 82 2.62 4.91 -13.59
C ARG A 82 2.21 6.18 -14.32
N ALA A 83 1.07 6.78 -13.95
CA ALA A 83 0.69 8.08 -14.46
C ALA A 83 1.75 9.15 -14.17
N ALA A 84 2.34 9.16 -12.97
CA ALA A 84 3.42 10.07 -12.64
C ALA A 84 4.67 9.87 -13.52
N LEU A 85 5.06 8.62 -13.80
CA LEU A 85 6.16 8.32 -14.71
C LEU A 85 5.87 8.81 -16.13
N LYS A 86 4.66 8.56 -16.64
CA LYS A 86 4.28 8.98 -18.00
C LYS A 86 4.15 10.49 -18.13
N ILE A 87 3.57 11.15 -17.13
CA ILE A 87 3.47 12.63 -17.11
C ILE A 87 4.86 13.26 -17.03
N LYS A 88 5.79 12.68 -16.27
CA LYS A 88 7.19 13.13 -16.24
C LYS A 88 7.83 13.09 -17.62
N GLU A 89 7.63 12.01 -18.37
CA GLU A 89 8.10 11.88 -19.77
C GLU A 89 7.49 12.96 -20.68
N LEU A 90 6.17 13.16 -20.60
CA LEU A 90 5.44 14.08 -21.47
C LEU A 90 5.67 15.57 -21.16
N LYS A 91 5.82 15.91 -19.88
CA LYS A 91 5.90 17.30 -19.40
C LYS A 91 7.30 17.73 -19.00
N GLY A 92 8.24 16.79 -18.85
CA GLY A 92 9.60 17.07 -18.36
C GLY A 92 9.66 17.49 -16.88
N VAL A 93 8.57 17.28 -16.12
CA VAL A 93 8.46 17.68 -14.71
C VAL A 93 8.29 16.46 -13.83
N ASP A 94 9.11 16.33 -12.78
CA ASP A 94 8.95 15.24 -11.82
C ASP A 94 7.74 15.47 -10.91
N VAL A 95 6.72 14.63 -11.12
CA VAL A 95 5.45 14.66 -10.38
C VAL A 95 5.31 13.51 -9.37
N ALA A 96 6.33 12.66 -9.20
CA ALA A 96 6.25 11.48 -8.33
C ALA A 96 5.91 11.83 -6.88
N LYS A 97 6.37 12.99 -6.38
CA LYS A 97 6.05 13.52 -5.05
C LYS A 97 4.57 13.80 -4.80
N TYR A 98 3.75 13.87 -5.86
CA TYR A 98 2.30 14.07 -5.76
C TYR A 98 1.54 12.73 -5.73
N ALA A 99 2.17 11.63 -6.13
CA ALA A 99 1.57 10.31 -6.06
C ALA A 99 1.61 9.80 -4.60
N VAL A 100 0.45 9.73 -3.94
CA VAL A 100 0.33 9.22 -2.58
C VAL A 100 0.03 7.72 -2.66
N CYS A 101 1.04 6.95 -3.03
CA CYS A 101 0.96 5.52 -3.22
C CYS A 101 2.23 4.85 -2.71
N GLU A 102 2.13 3.57 -2.41
CA GLU A 102 3.23 2.72 -1.99
C GLU A 102 3.29 1.50 -2.91
N LYS A 103 4.43 1.31 -3.59
CA LYS A 103 4.65 0.21 -4.55
C LYS A 103 3.52 0.10 -5.60
N GLY A 104 3.05 1.25 -6.08
CA GLY A 104 1.97 1.36 -7.07
C GLY A 104 0.56 1.35 -6.47
N GLU A 105 0.39 0.93 -5.22
CA GLU A 105 -0.91 0.87 -4.56
C GLU A 105 -1.23 2.17 -3.82
N ALA A 106 -2.40 2.74 -4.08
CA ALA A 106 -2.85 3.98 -3.48
C ALA A 106 -3.04 3.83 -1.97
N ILE A 107 -2.54 4.80 -1.21
CA ILE A 107 -2.81 4.86 0.23
C ILE A 107 -4.20 5.45 0.46
N GLY A 108 -4.98 4.76 1.29
CA GLY A 108 -6.34 5.12 1.67
C GLY A 108 -6.43 6.22 2.74
N ALA A 109 -7.55 6.24 3.47
CA ALA A 109 -7.93 7.33 4.38
C ALA A 109 -7.20 7.34 5.74
N HIS A 110 -6.00 6.76 5.83
CA HIS A 110 -5.20 6.72 7.06
C HIS A 110 -3.77 7.20 6.79
N GLY A 111 -3.36 8.25 7.50
CA GLY A 111 -2.02 8.82 7.40
C GLY A 111 -1.20 8.60 8.66
N ILE A 112 0.12 8.56 8.51
CA ILE A 112 1.04 8.33 9.64
C ILE A 112 1.55 9.63 10.28
N ARG A 113 1.27 10.78 9.66
CA ARG A 113 1.79 12.11 10.09
C ARG A 113 1.26 12.57 11.43
N SER A 114 -0.03 12.35 11.70
CA SER A 114 -0.70 12.87 12.89
C SER A 114 -0.30 12.10 14.15
N GLY A 115 0.13 10.85 14.00
CA GLY A 115 0.27 9.85 15.08
C GLY A 115 -1.00 9.66 15.91
N LEU A 116 -2.18 9.93 15.32
CA LEU A 116 -3.49 9.68 15.92
C LEU A 116 -4.25 8.57 15.18
N ASP A 117 -3.87 8.27 13.94
CA ASP A 117 -4.40 7.12 13.20
C ASP A 117 -3.73 5.83 13.69
N TYR A 118 -4.34 4.68 13.42
CA TYR A 118 -3.82 3.38 13.83
C TYR A 118 -2.56 2.88 13.09
N PRO A 119 -2.26 3.25 11.81
CA PRO A 119 -1.11 2.67 11.13
C PRO A 119 0.21 3.13 11.77
N PRO A 120 1.15 2.21 12.05
CA PRO A 120 2.49 2.57 12.48
C PRO A 120 3.28 3.26 11.35
N VAL A 121 4.43 3.86 11.67
CA VAL A 121 5.19 4.66 10.69
C VAL A 121 5.78 3.83 9.54
N ILE A 122 5.87 2.51 9.68
CA ILE A 122 6.31 1.57 8.64
C ILE A 122 5.16 0.89 7.87
N ALA A 123 3.91 1.19 8.24
CA ALA A 123 2.71 0.47 7.81
C ALA A 123 2.68 0.15 6.32
N TYR A 124 2.84 1.19 5.50
CA TYR A 124 2.83 1.07 4.05
C TYR A 124 4.23 0.75 3.52
N ALA A 125 5.24 1.50 3.98
CA ALA A 125 6.63 1.36 3.54
C ALA A 125 7.13 -0.10 3.53
N CYS A 126 6.79 -0.90 4.54
CA CYS A 126 7.25 -2.29 4.60
C CYS A 126 6.22 -3.31 4.11
N SER A 127 4.97 -2.91 3.86
CA SER A 127 3.90 -3.83 3.49
C SER A 127 4.21 -4.54 2.17
N VAL A 128 3.99 -5.85 2.15
CA VAL A 128 4.06 -6.66 0.92
C VAL A 128 2.88 -6.40 -0.01
N GLN A 129 1.84 -5.71 0.47
CA GLN A 129 0.65 -5.30 -0.28
C GLN A 129 0.67 -3.81 -0.65
N GLY A 130 1.76 -3.09 -0.36
CA GLY A 130 1.91 -1.67 -0.71
C GLY A 130 1.03 -0.75 0.15
N GLY A 131 0.19 0.05 -0.49
CA GLY A 131 -0.64 1.09 0.13
C GLY A 131 -1.87 0.58 0.88
N ASP A 132 -2.03 -0.74 1.03
CA ASP A 132 -3.17 -1.31 1.75
C ASP A 132 -3.11 -1.02 3.26
N HIS A 133 -4.27 -0.67 3.79
CA HIS A 133 -4.47 -0.38 5.21
C HIS A 133 -5.05 -1.59 5.94
N THR A 134 -5.68 -2.55 5.25
CA THR A 134 -6.27 -3.71 5.92
C THR A 134 -5.23 -4.72 6.42
N SER A 135 -4.08 -4.81 5.76
CA SER A 135 -2.93 -5.62 6.17
C SER A 135 -1.63 -4.81 6.18
N VAL A 136 -1.46 -3.98 7.23
CA VAL A 136 -0.27 -3.12 7.38
C VAL A 136 0.92 -3.84 8.02
N ALA A 137 2.13 -3.48 7.61
CA ALA A 137 3.34 -3.89 8.30
C ALA A 137 3.38 -3.30 9.71
N GLY A 138 3.71 -4.12 10.69
CA GLY A 138 3.78 -3.70 12.08
C GLY A 138 4.80 -4.47 12.89
N LEU A 139 5.20 -3.87 14.01
CA LEU A 139 6.23 -4.40 14.90
C LEU A 139 5.72 -4.38 16.35
N PRO A 140 5.73 -5.52 17.08
CA PRO A 140 6.16 -6.85 16.63
C PRO A 140 5.16 -7.49 15.65
N PRO A 141 5.61 -8.29 14.66
CA PRO A 141 4.74 -8.83 13.62
C PRO A 141 3.68 -9.82 14.14
N GLU A 142 3.86 -10.37 15.34
CA GLU A 142 2.91 -11.30 15.98
C GLU A 142 1.72 -10.59 16.67
N ARG A 143 1.64 -9.25 16.62
CA ARG A 143 0.57 -8.47 17.26
C ARG A 143 -0.05 -7.46 16.30
N VAL A 144 -1.31 -7.14 16.53
CA VAL A 144 -2.00 -6.12 15.74
C VAL A 144 -1.47 -4.70 16.02
N PRO A 145 -1.45 -3.83 15.01
CA PRO A 145 -1.70 -4.13 13.60
C PRO A 145 -0.50 -4.84 12.96
N SER A 146 -0.71 -5.96 12.26
CA SER A 146 0.35 -6.65 11.51
C SER A 146 -0.18 -7.51 10.37
N GLU A 147 0.69 -7.77 9.39
CA GLU A 147 0.43 -8.67 8.27
C GLU A 147 0.28 -10.14 8.69
N LEU A 148 0.89 -10.57 9.79
CA LEU A 148 0.71 -11.97 10.24
C LEU A 148 -0.70 -12.20 10.76
N MET A 149 -1.25 -11.23 11.50
CA MET A 149 -2.62 -11.36 12.04
C MET A 149 -3.66 -11.15 10.96
N SER A 150 -3.45 -10.19 10.06
CA SER A 150 -4.34 -9.95 8.92
C SER A 150 -4.30 -11.12 7.94
N GLY A 151 -3.11 -11.64 7.64
CA GLY A 151 -2.96 -12.81 6.77
C GLY A 151 -3.55 -14.10 7.35
N PHE A 152 -3.68 -14.23 8.68
CA PHE A 152 -4.45 -15.32 9.27
C PHE A 152 -5.93 -15.21 8.90
N GLN A 153 -6.50 -14.01 9.08
CA GLN A 153 -7.89 -13.73 8.76
C GLN A 153 -8.16 -13.97 7.27
N ASP A 154 -7.27 -13.51 6.39
CA ASP A 154 -7.38 -13.72 4.94
C ASP A 154 -7.26 -15.20 4.56
N SER A 155 -6.30 -15.93 5.15
CA SER A 155 -6.11 -17.37 4.89
C SER A 155 -7.30 -18.20 5.37
N ALA A 156 -7.91 -17.82 6.50
CA ALA A 156 -9.09 -18.47 7.05
C ALA A 156 -10.39 -17.97 6.42
N VAL A 157 -10.34 -16.92 5.59
CA VAL A 157 -11.50 -16.23 4.99
C VAL A 157 -12.48 -15.76 6.07
N ILE A 158 -11.94 -15.13 7.13
CA ILE A 158 -12.71 -14.55 8.23
C ILE A 158 -12.63 -13.03 8.14
N CYS A 159 -13.78 -12.35 8.11
CA CYS A 159 -13.81 -10.89 8.13
C CYS A 159 -13.08 -10.34 9.38
N GLY A 160 -12.08 -9.47 9.16
CA GLY A 160 -11.29 -8.89 10.24
C GLY A 160 -12.09 -8.07 11.26
N PHE A 161 -13.29 -7.59 10.90
CA PHE A 161 -14.19 -6.93 11.86
C PHE A 161 -14.77 -7.89 12.91
N ASN A 162 -14.86 -9.18 12.60
CA ASN A 162 -15.37 -10.21 13.50
C ASN A 162 -14.27 -10.84 14.36
N LEU A 163 -13.01 -10.84 13.89
CA LEU A 163 -11.89 -11.48 14.60
C LEU A 163 -10.96 -10.44 15.21
N LYS A 164 -11.45 -9.71 16.21
CA LYS A 164 -10.63 -8.80 17.04
C LYS A 164 -9.79 -9.60 18.04
N GLU A 165 -8.77 -8.97 18.62
CA GLU A 165 -7.81 -9.61 19.53
C GLU A 165 -8.46 -10.46 20.64
N LYS A 166 -9.50 -9.93 21.30
CA LYS A 166 -10.26 -10.65 22.34
C LYS A 166 -10.96 -11.94 21.86
N TYR A 167 -11.04 -12.16 20.56
CA TYR A 167 -11.69 -13.33 19.94
C TYR A 167 -10.70 -14.29 19.25
N TYR A 168 -9.38 -14.04 19.32
CA TYR A 168 -8.39 -14.92 18.69
C TYR A 168 -8.46 -16.36 19.19
N GLU A 169 -8.58 -16.56 20.50
CA GLU A 169 -8.76 -17.89 21.09
C GLU A 169 -9.99 -18.63 20.51
N LEU A 170 -11.08 -17.91 20.29
CA LEU A 170 -12.27 -18.48 19.67
C LEU A 170 -12.03 -18.81 18.18
N GLY A 171 -11.32 -17.94 17.45
CA GLY A 171 -10.93 -18.16 16.06
C GLY A 171 -10.10 -19.43 15.89
N TRP A 172 -9.10 -19.67 16.75
CA TRP A 172 -8.28 -20.87 16.71
C TRP A 172 -9.07 -22.15 17.05
N LYS A 173 -9.99 -22.07 18.02
CA LYS A 173 -10.91 -23.18 18.34
C LYS A 173 -11.82 -23.49 17.15
N MET A 174 -12.35 -22.47 16.49
CA MET A 174 -13.20 -22.62 15.30
C MET A 174 -12.44 -23.27 14.14
N LEU A 175 -11.23 -22.78 13.84
CA LEU A 175 -10.36 -23.37 12.82
C LEU A 175 -10.19 -24.88 13.04
N ARG A 176 -9.82 -25.27 14.27
CA ARG A 176 -9.63 -26.67 14.66
C ARG A 176 -10.92 -27.48 14.55
N ALA A 177 -12.04 -26.94 15.01
CA ALA A 177 -13.33 -27.64 14.97
C ALA A 177 -13.80 -27.89 13.53
N VAL A 178 -13.56 -26.95 12.62
CA VAL A 178 -13.98 -27.05 11.21
C VAL A 178 -13.03 -27.91 10.39
N THR A 179 -11.72 -27.73 10.54
CA THR A 179 -10.71 -28.35 9.68
C THR A 179 -10.12 -29.65 10.23
N GLY A 180 -10.22 -29.87 11.55
CA GLY A 180 -9.48 -30.91 12.26
C GLY A 180 -7.99 -30.63 12.43
N TRP A 181 -7.46 -29.51 11.90
CA TRP A 181 -6.05 -29.17 12.03
C TRP A 181 -5.73 -28.62 13.42
N ASN A 182 -4.59 -29.06 13.96
CA ASN A 182 -4.08 -28.63 15.28
C ASN A 182 -3.18 -27.39 15.17
N ILE A 183 -3.53 -26.42 14.33
CA ILE A 183 -2.74 -25.19 14.23
C ILE A 183 -2.91 -24.39 15.52
N THR A 184 -1.79 -23.93 16.07
CA THR A 184 -1.75 -23.07 17.27
C THR A 184 -1.34 -21.65 16.90
N MET A 185 -1.67 -20.67 17.75
CA MET A 185 -1.20 -19.29 17.57
C MET A 185 0.33 -19.20 17.55
N THR A 186 1.02 -20.03 18.35
CA THR A 186 2.48 -20.12 18.34
C THR A 186 2.99 -20.64 17.00
N GLU A 187 2.45 -21.76 16.51
CA GLU A 187 2.84 -22.31 15.20
C GLU A 187 2.57 -21.32 14.06
N TRP A 188 1.45 -20.58 14.12
CA TRP A 188 1.15 -19.53 13.18
C TRP A 188 2.22 -18.43 13.21
N ASN A 189 2.48 -17.87 14.38
CA ASN A 189 3.39 -16.75 14.54
C ASN A 189 4.86 -17.10 14.26
N GLU A 190 5.28 -18.34 14.51
CA GLU A 190 6.68 -18.75 14.36
C GLU A 190 7.01 -19.36 13.00
N VAL A 191 6.00 -19.93 12.31
CA VAL A 191 6.20 -20.74 11.11
C VAL A 191 5.22 -20.36 9.99
N LEU A 192 3.91 -20.51 10.16
CA LEU A 192 2.96 -20.42 9.04
C LEU A 192 2.78 -18.99 8.53
N GLY A 193 2.60 -18.03 9.42
CA GLY A 193 2.50 -16.61 9.12
C GLY A 193 3.78 -16.08 8.48
N PRO A 194 4.96 -16.23 9.12
CA PRO A 194 6.22 -15.82 8.51
C PRO A 194 6.50 -16.50 7.17
N ARG A 195 6.07 -17.77 6.97
CA ARG A 195 6.15 -18.46 5.67
C ARG A 195 5.31 -17.75 4.62
N MET A 196 4.04 -17.48 4.91
CA MET A 196 3.13 -16.74 4.03
C MET A 196 3.72 -15.38 3.65
N LEU A 197 4.10 -14.59 4.66
CA LEU A 197 4.64 -13.23 4.45
C LEU A 197 5.97 -13.25 3.69
N THR A 198 6.83 -14.23 3.95
CA THR A 198 8.09 -14.42 3.22
C THR A 198 7.84 -14.76 1.75
N ILE A 199 6.87 -15.62 1.44
CA ILE A 199 6.50 -15.91 0.04
C ILE A 199 6.03 -14.64 -0.66
N GLN A 200 5.14 -13.87 -0.02
CA GLN A 200 4.64 -12.60 -0.56
C GLN A 200 5.78 -11.60 -0.78
N ARG A 201 6.71 -11.49 0.18
CA ARG A 201 7.90 -10.65 0.05
C ARG A 201 8.78 -11.05 -1.13
N VAL A 202 9.06 -12.34 -1.30
CA VAL A 202 9.85 -12.83 -2.44
C VAL A 202 9.14 -12.52 -3.76
N MET A 203 7.82 -12.71 -3.84
CA MET A 203 7.05 -12.38 -5.04
C MET A 203 7.09 -10.87 -5.36
N LEU A 204 6.91 -10.03 -4.34
CA LEU A 204 6.98 -8.57 -4.49
C LEU A 204 8.34 -8.13 -5.04
N LEU A 205 9.44 -8.70 -4.53
CA LEU A 205 10.80 -8.36 -4.96
C LEU A 205 11.19 -9.00 -6.31
N LEU A 206 10.59 -10.15 -6.66
CA LEU A 206 10.73 -10.72 -7.99
C LEU A 206 10.21 -9.75 -9.06
N GLY A 207 9.12 -9.04 -8.74
CA GLY A 207 8.52 -7.97 -9.55
C GLY A 207 7.81 -8.47 -10.80
N GLY A 208 7.36 -7.51 -11.61
CA GLY A 208 6.65 -7.75 -12.86
C GLY A 208 7.57 -7.78 -14.08
N PRO A 209 7.01 -7.82 -15.30
CA PRO A 209 7.80 -7.78 -16.53
C PRO A 209 8.50 -6.43 -16.76
N ASP A 210 7.97 -5.34 -16.19
CA ASP A 210 8.33 -3.96 -16.48
C ASP A 210 8.74 -3.15 -15.23
N LEU A 211 8.40 -3.61 -14.03
CA LEU A 211 8.66 -2.90 -12.77
C LEU A 211 9.20 -3.83 -11.68
N PHE A 212 10.16 -3.30 -10.92
CA PHE A 212 10.81 -3.99 -9.80
C PHE A 212 10.99 -3.02 -8.63
N TRP A 213 10.82 -3.53 -7.42
CA TRP A 213 10.97 -2.73 -6.19
C TRP A 213 12.34 -2.95 -5.58
N ASP A 214 13.11 -1.87 -5.43
CA ASP A 214 14.33 -1.81 -4.62
C ASP A 214 14.00 -1.34 -3.18
N PRO A 215 14.12 -2.18 -2.15
CA PRO A 215 13.80 -1.83 -0.75
C PRO A 215 14.61 -0.68 -0.16
N ARG A 216 15.75 -0.31 -0.78
CA ARG A 216 16.52 0.87 -0.38
C ARG A 216 15.80 2.16 -0.75
N ILE A 217 14.95 2.11 -1.77
CA ILE A 217 14.24 3.25 -2.36
C ILE A 217 12.74 3.16 -2.06
N HIS A 218 12.14 1.99 -2.26
CA HIS A 218 10.70 1.75 -2.31
C HIS A 218 10.13 1.10 -1.06
N ASP A 219 10.94 0.80 -0.05
CA ASP A 219 10.42 0.55 1.30
C ASP A 219 10.61 1.82 2.12
N ASP A 220 9.89 2.86 1.71
CA ASP A 220 9.88 4.19 2.29
C ASP A 220 8.54 4.86 1.99
N ASN A 221 8.06 5.69 2.90
CA ASN A 221 6.77 6.35 2.74
C ASN A 221 6.79 7.41 1.63
N PRO A 222 5.61 7.77 1.06
CA PRO A 222 5.50 8.90 0.14
C PRO A 222 6.11 10.18 0.73
N SER A 223 6.79 10.97 -0.10
CA SER A 223 7.51 12.17 0.35
C SER A 223 6.65 13.11 1.18
N ARG A 224 5.35 13.20 0.84
CA ARG A 224 4.34 14.00 1.53
C ARG A 224 4.14 13.65 3.01
N PHE A 225 4.51 12.46 3.44
CA PHE A 225 4.43 12.06 4.86
C PHE A 225 5.55 12.65 5.71
N TYR A 226 6.61 13.16 5.06
CA TYR A 226 7.69 13.90 5.70
C TYR A 226 7.45 15.42 5.70
N GLU A 227 6.43 15.89 5.00
CA GLU A 227 6.00 17.29 5.05
C GLU A 227 5.11 17.54 6.28
N PRO A 228 5.32 18.64 7.03
CA PRO A 228 4.48 19.00 8.17
C PRO A 228 3.01 19.16 7.79
N LEU A 229 2.12 18.70 8.69
CA LEU A 229 0.68 18.95 8.57
C LEU A 229 0.43 20.47 8.55
N PRO A 230 -0.30 21.00 7.55
CA PRO A 230 -0.50 22.45 7.40
C PRO A 230 -1.49 23.03 8.42
N SER A 231 -2.37 22.20 8.99
CA SER A 231 -3.44 22.64 9.88
C SER A 231 -3.95 21.50 10.78
N GLY A 232 -4.90 21.81 11.66
CA GLY A 232 -5.58 20.85 12.53
C GLY A 232 -4.87 20.60 13.88
N PRO A 233 -5.38 19.65 14.69
CA PRO A 233 -4.92 19.43 16.08
C PRO A 233 -3.44 19.01 16.23
N ARG A 234 -2.82 18.58 15.13
CA ARG A 234 -1.42 18.16 15.05
C ARG A 234 -0.64 18.96 13.98
N ALA A 235 -1.05 20.20 13.71
CA ALA A 235 -0.34 21.09 12.78
C ALA A 235 1.16 21.16 13.11
N GLY A 236 2.01 21.20 12.08
CA GLY A 236 3.46 21.17 12.21
C GLY A 236 4.06 19.77 12.42
N ARG A 237 3.26 18.74 12.72
CA ARG A 237 3.75 17.36 12.86
C ARG A 237 4.04 16.73 11.50
N ALA A 238 5.16 16.04 11.40
CA ALA A 238 5.55 15.18 10.29
C ALA A 238 6.14 13.88 10.85
N VAL A 239 6.24 12.85 10.00
CA VAL A 239 7.03 11.66 10.34
C VAL A 239 8.51 11.98 10.20
N LYS A 240 9.35 11.38 11.06
CA LYS A 240 10.81 11.50 10.95
C LYS A 240 11.35 10.32 10.14
N ARG A 241 12.12 10.63 9.09
CA ARG A 241 12.68 9.61 8.20
C ARG A 241 13.61 8.65 8.95
N GLU A 242 14.33 9.14 9.94
CA GLU A 242 15.25 8.35 10.77
C GLU A 242 14.51 7.29 11.59
N GLU A 243 13.32 7.64 12.09
CA GLU A 243 12.43 6.74 12.83
C GLU A 243 11.93 5.61 11.93
N VAL A 244 11.42 5.96 10.74
CA VAL A 244 10.98 4.99 9.73
C VAL A 244 12.10 4.02 9.37
N MET A 245 13.31 4.54 9.11
CA MET A 245 14.45 3.70 8.74
C MET A 245 14.92 2.80 9.89
N ALA A 246 14.86 3.27 11.13
CA ALA A 246 15.19 2.47 12.31
C ALA A 246 14.17 1.35 12.53
N GLU A 247 12.88 1.64 12.43
CA GLU A 247 11.81 0.65 12.62
C GLU A 247 11.76 -0.36 11.47
N LYS A 248 12.00 0.08 10.23
CA LYS A 248 12.18 -0.81 9.06
C LYS A 248 13.25 -1.87 9.30
N ARG A 249 14.43 -1.48 9.79
CA ARG A 249 15.51 -2.44 10.09
C ARG A 249 15.09 -3.45 11.17
N ARG A 250 14.38 -2.99 12.21
CA ARG A 250 13.87 -3.87 13.27
C ARG A 250 12.82 -4.84 12.73
N TYR A 251 11.92 -4.36 11.88
CA TYR A 251 10.90 -5.16 11.22
C TYR A 251 11.54 -6.26 10.35
N TYR A 252 12.49 -5.92 9.47
CA TYR A 252 13.23 -6.94 8.69
C TYR A 252 13.93 -7.96 9.58
N ALA A 253 14.64 -7.50 10.61
CA ALA A 253 15.33 -8.39 11.53
C ALA A 253 14.38 -9.35 12.26
N SER A 254 13.18 -8.87 12.66
CA SER A 254 12.16 -9.68 13.33
C SER A 254 11.65 -10.84 12.48
N LEU A 255 11.62 -10.67 11.15
CA LEU A 255 11.21 -11.70 10.19
C LEU A 255 12.38 -12.54 9.68
N GLY A 256 13.59 -12.33 10.19
CA GLY A 256 14.80 -13.01 9.73
C GLY A 256 15.22 -12.61 8.32
N TRP A 257 14.90 -11.40 7.90
CA TRP A 257 15.36 -10.82 6.64
C TRP A 257 16.67 -10.05 6.86
N ASP A 258 17.42 -9.82 5.78
CA ASP A 258 18.64 -9.00 5.81
C ASP A 258 18.32 -7.50 5.78
N GLU A 259 19.37 -6.67 5.73
CA GLU A 259 19.24 -5.21 5.71
C GLU A 259 18.57 -4.65 4.45
N TYR A 260 18.46 -5.46 3.39
CA TYR A 260 17.73 -5.17 2.16
C TYR A 260 16.31 -5.73 2.20
N GLY A 261 15.87 -6.28 3.34
CA GLY A 261 14.56 -6.93 3.48
C GLY A 261 14.43 -8.17 2.59
N ILE A 262 15.54 -8.84 2.29
CA ILE A 262 15.57 -10.11 1.55
C ILE A 262 15.65 -11.25 2.58
N PRO A 263 14.82 -12.30 2.48
CA PRO A 263 14.87 -13.43 3.39
C PRO A 263 16.23 -14.12 3.40
N LYS A 264 16.80 -14.35 4.60
CA LYS A 264 18.08 -15.06 4.76
C LYS A 264 17.94 -16.54 4.41
N PRO A 265 19.01 -17.22 3.96
CA PRO A 265 18.98 -18.68 3.73
C PRO A 265 18.54 -19.48 4.96
N SER A 266 18.98 -19.08 6.16
CA SER A 266 18.54 -19.69 7.42
C SER A 266 17.04 -19.55 7.66
N THR A 267 16.46 -18.41 7.28
CA THR A 267 15.02 -18.15 7.35
C THR A 267 14.26 -18.99 6.35
N LEU A 268 14.73 -19.09 5.09
CA LEU A 268 14.12 -19.99 4.11
C LEU A 268 14.10 -21.43 4.61
N LYS A 269 15.22 -21.93 5.14
CA LYS A 269 15.31 -23.26 5.72
C LYS A 269 14.35 -23.46 6.90
N LYS A 270 14.31 -22.50 7.85
CA LYS A 270 13.37 -22.54 8.99
C LYS A 270 11.92 -22.66 8.53
N LEU A 271 11.58 -21.97 7.45
CA LEU A 271 10.21 -21.90 6.93
C LEU A 271 9.88 -22.98 5.90
N GLY A 272 10.83 -23.84 5.50
CA GLY A 272 10.63 -24.85 4.46
C GLY A 272 10.48 -24.26 3.05
N LEU A 273 11.19 -23.16 2.77
CA LEU A 273 11.13 -22.38 1.54
C LEU A 273 12.45 -22.40 0.74
N GLU A 274 13.31 -23.41 0.94
CA GLU A 274 14.60 -23.55 0.26
C GLU A 274 14.45 -23.57 -1.28
N LYS A 275 13.31 -24.05 -1.78
CA LYS A 275 12.98 -24.02 -3.22
C LYS A 275 12.94 -22.60 -3.82
N LEU A 276 12.88 -21.55 -3.00
CA LEU A 276 12.90 -20.15 -3.42
C LEU A 276 14.32 -19.56 -3.52
N GLU A 277 15.38 -20.30 -3.15
CA GLU A 277 16.76 -19.82 -3.27
C GLU A 277 17.13 -19.30 -4.67
N PRO A 278 16.71 -19.93 -5.79
CA PRO A 278 16.96 -19.38 -7.13
C PRO A 278 16.30 -18.01 -7.34
N ALA A 279 15.11 -17.78 -6.77
CA ALA A 279 14.44 -16.49 -6.83
C ALA A 279 15.21 -15.43 -6.02
N ILE A 280 15.69 -15.78 -4.82
CA ILE A 280 16.53 -14.90 -4.00
C ILE A 280 17.80 -14.50 -4.76
N LYS A 281 18.47 -15.46 -5.41
CA LYS A 281 19.68 -15.19 -6.21
C LYS A 281 19.39 -14.16 -7.32
N ARG A 282 18.30 -14.34 -8.07
CA ARG A 282 17.88 -13.39 -9.11
C ARG A 282 17.59 -11.98 -8.56
N ILE A 283 16.94 -11.90 -7.40
CA ILE A 283 16.67 -10.62 -6.71
C ILE A 283 17.98 -9.93 -6.33
N LYS A 284 18.90 -10.66 -5.69
CA LYS A 284 20.20 -10.15 -5.26
C LYS A 284 21.07 -9.66 -6.43
N GLU A 285 21.12 -10.43 -7.51
CA GLU A 285 21.81 -10.05 -8.75
C GLU A 285 21.25 -8.75 -9.33
N ARG A 286 19.92 -8.62 -9.39
CA ARG A 286 19.25 -7.39 -9.88
C ARG A 286 19.57 -6.18 -9.00
N LEU A 287 19.52 -6.34 -7.69
CA LEU A 287 19.78 -5.27 -6.72
C LEU A 287 21.28 -4.96 -6.54
N ARG A 288 22.15 -5.82 -7.09
CA ARG A 288 23.61 -5.77 -6.95
C ARG A 288 24.06 -5.84 -5.49
N VAL A 289 23.51 -6.80 -4.76
CA VAL A 289 23.82 -7.07 -3.35
C VAL A 289 24.26 -8.53 -3.19
N SER A 290 25.14 -8.80 -2.22
CA SER A 290 25.69 -10.15 -1.95
C SER A 290 24.79 -11.01 -1.07
#